data_AF-A0A165YVI3-F1
#
_entry.id   AF-A0A165YVI3-F1
#
_cell.length_a   1.000
_cell.length_b   1.000
_cell.length_c   1.000
_cell.angle_alpha   90.00
_cell.angle_beta   90.00
_cell.angle_gamma   90.00
#
_symmetry.space_group_name_H-M   'P 1'
#
loop_
_entity.id
_entity.type
_entity.pdbx_description
1 polymer ?
#
loop_
_entity_poly.entity_id
_entity_poly.type
_entity_poly.pdbx_seq_one_letter_code
_entity_poly.pdbx_strand_id
1 'polypeptide(L)'
;MIHRTTRYEWGVWDELVGTPENSLQQRYDLRDALAFGAWLNVLVGQSASIGLACLAQTVHVIAPLNTRLEGVLHHPTYDVLCLSSQHMRDTAVRVAYAKAVKDSVGRADFDGLSCTLLEGISRTRPCRPPRIIAQIISKPTDSWAL
;
A
#
# COMPACT_ATOMS: atom_id res chain seq x y z
N MET A 1 -13.55 -8.01 22.97
CA MET A 1 -12.43 -8.91 22.61
C MET A 1 -12.15 -8.73 21.12
N ILE A 2 -11.05 -8.05 20.74
CA ILE A 2 -10.72 -7.80 19.32
C ILE A 2 -9.81 -8.93 18.86
N HIS A 3 -10.37 -9.88 18.11
CA HIS A 3 -9.61 -10.93 17.43
C HIS A 3 -9.28 -10.45 16.01
N ARG A 4 -8.36 -9.48 15.88
CA ARG A 4 -7.85 -9.02 14.58
C ARG A 4 -6.35 -9.26 14.53
N THR A 5 -5.88 -9.80 13.41
CA THR A 5 -4.48 -10.15 13.22
C THR A 5 -3.65 -8.89 13.04
N THR A 6 -2.51 -8.81 13.73
CA THR A 6 -1.49 -7.78 13.51
C THR A 6 -0.43 -8.34 12.56
N ARG A 7 -0.04 -7.55 11.56
CA ARG A 7 1.11 -7.83 10.68
C ARG A 7 2.24 -6.88 11.07
N TYR A 8 3.30 -7.43 11.66
CA TYR A 8 4.39 -6.63 12.24
C TYR A 8 5.45 -6.18 11.23
N GLU A 9 5.50 -6.80 10.05
CA GLU A 9 6.48 -6.46 9.01
C GLU A 9 5.84 -6.64 7.63
N TRP A 10 5.98 -5.62 6.78
CA TRP A 10 5.69 -5.67 5.36
C TRP A 10 6.52 -4.61 4.64
N GLY A 11 6.82 -4.84 3.37
CA GLY A 11 7.65 -3.96 2.55
C GLY A 11 8.06 -4.68 1.26
N VAL A 12 8.85 -3.99 0.45
CA VAL A 12 9.53 -4.60 -0.71
C VAL A 12 10.99 -4.76 -0.35
N TRP A 13 11.53 -5.96 -0.56
CA TRP A 13 12.93 -6.25 -0.36
C TRP A 13 13.43 -7.18 -1.46
N ASP A 14 14.57 -6.82 -2.03
CA ASP A 14 15.35 -7.61 -2.96
C ASP A 14 16.67 -8.00 -2.27
N GLU A 15 16.86 -9.29 -2.04
CA GLU A 15 18.03 -9.86 -1.36
C GLU A 15 19.34 -9.59 -2.11
N LEU A 16 19.28 -9.31 -3.41
CA LEU A 16 20.45 -9.01 -4.23
C LEU A 16 20.86 -7.52 -4.12
N VAL A 17 19.93 -6.65 -3.72
CA VAL A 17 20.15 -5.20 -3.63
C VAL A 17 20.35 -4.78 -2.18
N GLY A 18 19.47 -5.18 -1.27
CA GLY A 18 19.63 -4.98 0.17
C GLY A 18 20.30 -6.20 0.77
N THR A 19 21.63 -6.21 0.81
CA THR A 19 22.41 -7.35 1.34
C THR A 19 22.85 -7.09 2.79
N PRO A 20 23.20 -8.12 3.57
CA PRO A 20 23.76 -7.92 4.91
C PRO A 20 25.01 -7.01 4.91
N GLU A 21 25.84 -7.09 3.87
CA GLU A 21 27.09 -6.33 3.74
C GLU A 21 26.86 -4.84 3.57
N ASN A 22 25.73 -4.43 2.96
CA ASN A 22 25.35 -3.03 2.84
C ASN A 22 24.36 -2.57 3.91
N SER A 23 24.24 -3.33 5.01
CA SER A 23 23.28 -3.06 6.10
C SER A 23 21.83 -3.02 5.62
N LEU A 24 21.49 -3.84 4.62
CA LEU A 24 20.15 -3.92 4.02
C LEU A 24 19.66 -2.58 3.43
N GLN A 25 20.60 -1.72 2.99
CA GLN A 25 20.25 -0.46 2.36
C GLN A 25 19.93 -0.68 0.88
N GLN A 26 18.65 -0.89 0.60
CA GLN A 26 18.14 -1.00 -0.77
C GLN A 26 17.85 0.38 -1.36
N ARG A 27 18.24 0.58 -2.63
CA ARG A 27 17.77 1.70 -3.44
C ARG A 27 16.50 1.29 -4.16
N TYR A 28 15.42 2.01 -3.94
CA TYR A 28 14.13 1.72 -4.56
C TYR A 28 13.94 2.48 -5.85
N ASP A 29 13.24 1.85 -6.79
CA ASP A 29 12.82 2.45 -8.05
C ASP A 29 11.28 2.49 -8.21
N LEU A 30 10.81 2.83 -9.41
CA LEU A 30 9.37 2.89 -9.70
C LEU A 30 8.70 1.50 -9.67
N ARG A 31 9.42 0.43 -10.04
CA ARG A 31 8.89 -0.94 -9.97
C ARG A 31 8.60 -1.30 -8.52
N ASP A 32 9.50 -0.95 -7.62
CA ASP A 32 9.29 -1.18 -6.19
C ASP A 32 8.12 -0.37 -5.65
N ALA A 33 7.99 0.90 -6.05
CA ALA A 33 6.84 1.73 -5.68
C ALA A 33 5.50 1.14 -6.15
N LEU A 34 5.45 0.57 -7.36
CA LEU A 34 4.26 -0.10 -7.86
C LEU A 34 3.90 -1.33 -7.02
N ALA A 35 4.89 -2.17 -6.70
CA ALA A 35 4.68 -3.33 -5.83
C ALA A 35 4.24 -2.90 -4.42
N PHE A 36 4.85 -1.84 -3.89
CA PHE A 36 4.53 -1.27 -2.59
C PHE A 36 3.09 -0.73 -2.53
N GLY A 37 2.65 -0.01 -3.56
CA GLY A 37 1.27 0.47 -3.69
C GLY A 37 0.25 -0.65 -3.83
N ALA A 38 0.59 -1.72 -4.56
CA ALA A 38 -0.25 -2.91 -4.65
C ALA A 38 -0.45 -3.57 -3.28
N TRP A 39 0.61 -3.71 -2.48
CA TRP A 39 0.52 -4.23 -1.12
C TRP A 39 -0.33 -3.36 -0.20
N LEU A 40 -0.20 -2.03 -0.27
CA LEU A 40 -1.04 -1.11 0.49
C LEU A 40 -2.53 -1.29 0.16
N ASN A 41 -2.88 -1.45 -1.12
CA ASN A 41 -4.26 -1.72 -1.53
C ASN A 41 -4.79 -3.05 -0.95
N VAL A 42 -3.96 -4.09 -0.89
CA VAL A 42 -4.32 -5.36 -0.25
C VAL A 42 -4.55 -5.16 1.25
N LEU A 43 -3.67 -4.45 1.95
CA LEU A 43 -3.79 -4.19 3.39
C LEU A 43 -5.07 -3.41 3.72
N VAL A 44 -5.38 -2.37 2.95
CA VAL A 44 -6.63 -1.59 3.07
C VAL A 44 -7.85 -2.46 2.75
N GLY A 45 -7.79 -3.25 1.68
CA GLY A 45 -8.86 -4.18 1.30
C GLY A 45 -9.11 -5.30 2.31
N GLN A 46 -8.10 -5.66 3.12
CA GLN A 46 -8.18 -6.67 4.18
C GLN A 46 -8.31 -6.06 5.59
N SER A 47 -8.62 -4.77 5.70
CA SER A 47 -8.79 -4.05 6.97
C SER A 47 -9.85 -4.62 7.93
N ALA A 48 -10.78 -5.44 7.41
CA ALA A 48 -11.70 -6.22 8.24
C ALA A 48 -10.96 -7.18 9.19
N SER A 49 -9.88 -7.79 8.70
CA SER A 49 -9.10 -8.82 9.38
C SER A 49 -7.77 -8.28 9.93
N ILE A 50 -7.20 -7.27 9.28
CA ILE A 50 -5.92 -6.65 9.65
C ILE A 50 -6.21 -5.38 10.46
N GLY A 51 -5.91 -5.42 11.76
CA GLY A 51 -6.11 -4.26 12.65
C GLY A 51 -4.95 -3.26 12.61
N LEU A 52 -3.75 -3.75 12.30
CA LEU A 52 -2.51 -2.99 12.28
C LEU A 52 -1.50 -3.65 11.30
N ALA A 53 -0.80 -2.81 10.53
CA ALA A 53 0.29 -3.21 9.66
C ALA A 53 1.48 -2.25 9.86
N CYS A 54 2.66 -2.80 10.15
CA CYS A 54 3.87 -2.02 10.40
C CYS A 54 4.87 -2.17 9.24
N LEU A 55 5.26 -1.05 8.65
CA LEU A 55 6.24 -1.00 7.56
C LEU A 55 7.64 -1.39 8.09
N ALA A 56 8.29 -2.32 7.41
CA ALA A 56 9.68 -2.69 7.63
C ALA A 56 10.55 -2.06 6.53
N GLN A 57 11.43 -1.11 6.82
CA GLN A 57 11.47 -0.21 7.99
C GLN A 57 11.28 1.26 7.54
N THR A 58 11.51 2.24 8.41
CA THR A 58 11.21 3.65 8.12
C THR A 58 12.40 4.44 7.58
N VAL A 59 13.63 4.15 8.04
CA VAL A 59 14.85 4.86 7.62
C VAL A 59 16.01 3.89 7.42
N HIS A 60 16.77 4.07 6.34
CA HIS A 60 17.95 3.29 5.90
C HIS A 60 17.69 1.82 5.53
N VAL A 61 17.31 1.01 6.50
CA VAL A 61 17.20 -0.45 6.36
C VAL A 61 15.89 -0.75 5.66
N ILE A 62 15.95 -1.24 4.42
CA ILE A 62 14.78 -1.54 3.57
C ILE A 62 13.67 -0.48 3.72
N ALA A 63 14.06 0.79 3.53
CA ALA A 63 13.28 1.94 3.98
C ALA A 63 12.91 2.91 2.86
N PRO A 64 11.79 3.65 2.99
CA PRO A 64 11.41 4.70 2.06
C PRO A 64 12.30 5.96 2.14
N LEU A 65 13.13 6.08 3.19
CA LEU A 65 13.98 7.23 3.43
C LEU A 65 15.42 6.79 3.73
N ASN A 66 16.40 7.48 3.16
CA ASN A 66 17.80 7.39 3.60
C ASN A 66 18.29 8.79 3.96
N THR A 67 19.09 8.90 5.03
CA THR A 67 19.71 10.17 5.41
C THR A 67 21.20 10.18 5.08
N ARG A 68 21.75 11.36 4.84
CA ARG A 68 23.19 11.64 4.71
C ARG A 68 23.48 12.98 5.40
N LEU A 69 24.76 13.31 5.58
CA LEU A 69 25.14 14.60 6.18
C LEU A 69 24.60 15.78 5.36
N GLU A 70 24.49 15.62 4.05
CA GLU A 70 24.10 16.65 3.11
C GLU A 70 22.57 16.73 2.90
N GLY A 71 21.78 15.79 3.42
CA GLY A 71 20.33 15.82 3.27
C GLY A 71 19.64 14.46 3.39
N VAL A 72 18.38 14.43 2.94
CA VAL A 72 17.52 13.24 2.98
C VAL A 72 17.17 12.81 1.55
N LEU A 73 17.36 11.53 1.25
CA LEU A 73 16.91 10.89 0.02
C LEU A 73 15.52 10.30 0.24
N HIS A 74 14.55 10.78 -0.54
CA HIS A 74 13.22 10.19 -0.63
C HIS A 74 13.21 9.17 -1.76
N HIS A 75 12.87 7.92 -1.42
CA HIS A 75 12.66 6.89 -2.43
C HIS A 75 11.25 6.97 -3.02
N PRO A 76 10.98 6.43 -4.22
CA PRO A 76 9.63 6.40 -4.79
C PRO A 76 8.56 5.77 -3.87
N THR A 77 8.96 4.83 -3.00
CA THR A 77 8.08 4.23 -1.97
C THR A 77 7.61 5.25 -0.92
N TYR A 78 8.39 6.30 -0.65
CA TYR A 78 7.98 7.43 0.21
C TYR A 78 6.78 8.16 -0.38
N ASP A 79 6.78 8.45 -1.67
CA ASP A 79 5.68 9.18 -2.32
C ASP A 79 4.38 8.39 -2.27
N VAL A 80 4.46 7.05 -2.43
CA VAL A 80 3.30 6.16 -2.25
C VAL A 80 2.77 6.25 -0.82
N LEU A 81 3.64 6.18 0.19
CA LEU A 81 3.24 6.34 1.59
C LEU A 81 2.61 7.71 1.86
N CYS A 82 3.19 8.77 1.31
CA CYS A 82 2.70 10.14 1.42
C CYS A 82 1.28 10.24 0.84
N LEU A 83 1.09 9.79 -0.41
CA LEU A 83 -0.20 9.79 -1.09
C LEU A 83 -1.25 8.96 -0.33
N SER A 84 -0.89 7.75 0.10
CA SER A 84 -1.77 6.88 0.86
C SER A 84 -2.13 7.49 2.23
N SER A 85 -1.18 8.10 2.94
CA SER A 85 -1.47 8.75 4.22
C SER A 85 -2.46 9.91 4.09
N GLN A 86 -2.41 10.62 2.96
CA GLN A 86 -3.29 11.75 2.67
C GLN A 86 -4.68 11.29 2.19
N HIS A 87 -4.76 10.25 1.37
CA HIS A 87 -5.99 9.91 0.63
C HIS A 87 -6.65 8.58 1.02
N MET A 88 -5.96 7.67 1.70
CA MET A 88 -6.51 6.36 2.13
C MET A 88 -6.88 6.35 3.61
N ARG A 89 -7.83 7.22 3.98
CA ARG A 89 -8.34 7.35 5.35
C ARG A 89 -9.79 6.85 5.45
N ASP A 90 -10.20 6.49 6.65
CA ASP A 90 -11.56 6.08 6.99
C ASP A 90 -12.05 4.78 6.32
N THR A 91 -13.17 4.82 5.60
CA THR A 91 -13.87 3.60 5.19
C THR A 91 -13.28 3.04 3.89
N ALA A 92 -12.75 1.82 3.97
CA ALA A 92 -12.38 1.06 2.77
C ALA A 92 -13.64 0.55 2.06
N VAL A 93 -13.76 0.88 0.77
CA VAL A 93 -14.85 0.39 -0.09
C VAL A 93 -14.36 -0.82 -0.88
N ARG A 94 -15.18 -1.87 -0.98
CA ARG A 94 -14.87 -3.02 -1.81
C ARG A 94 -15.01 -2.63 -3.28
N VAL A 95 -13.89 -2.56 -3.98
CA VAL A 95 -13.88 -2.35 -5.43
C VAL A 95 -14.06 -3.70 -6.12
N ALA A 96 -15.06 -3.79 -6.99
CA ALA A 96 -15.25 -4.92 -7.87
C ALA A 96 -14.90 -4.48 -9.29
N TYR A 97 -14.04 -5.25 -9.95
CA TYR A 97 -13.70 -5.02 -11.35
C TYR A 97 -14.12 -6.22 -12.17
N ALA A 98 -14.39 -5.93 -13.43
CA ALA A 98 -14.93 -6.85 -14.40
C ALA A 98 -14.04 -6.82 -15.63
N LYS A 99 -13.64 -8.01 -16.10
CA LYS A 99 -13.01 -8.12 -17.41
C LYS A 99 -14.12 -8.29 -18.43
N ALA A 100 -14.17 -7.41 -19.43
CA ALA A 100 -15.05 -7.61 -20.57
C ALA A 100 -14.71 -8.95 -21.23
N VAL A 101 -15.68 -9.86 -21.24
CA VAL A 101 -15.59 -11.07 -22.04
C VAL A 101 -15.92 -10.64 -23.46
N LYS A 102 -15.12 -11.08 -24.42
CA LYS A 102 -15.48 -10.87 -25.82
C LYS A 102 -16.47 -11.95 -26.22
N ASP A 103 -17.57 -11.57 -26.86
CA ASP A 103 -18.46 -12.53 -27.49
C ASP A 103 -17.74 -13.31 -28.61
N SER A 104 -18.42 -14.31 -29.19
CA SER A 104 -17.90 -15.12 -30.30
C SER A 104 -17.55 -14.31 -31.56
N VAL A 105 -17.93 -13.03 -31.60
CA VAL A 105 -17.68 -12.06 -32.70
C VAL A 105 -16.62 -11.01 -32.30
N GLY A 106 -16.08 -11.08 -31.08
CA GLY A 106 -15.02 -10.20 -30.59
C GLY A 106 -15.48 -8.88 -29.95
N ARG A 107 -16.80 -8.65 -29.79
CA ARG A 107 -17.36 -7.45 -29.17
C ARG A 107 -17.37 -7.61 -27.64
N ALA A 108 -17.15 -6.51 -26.92
CA ALA A 108 -17.21 -6.52 -25.47
C ALA A 108 -18.65 -6.82 -25.00
N ASP A 109 -18.82 -7.94 -24.32
CA ASP A 109 -20.04 -8.36 -23.64
C ASP A 109 -19.96 -7.98 -22.15
N PHE A 110 -20.96 -7.22 -21.69
CA PHE A 110 -21.06 -6.71 -20.33
C PHE A 110 -22.22 -7.35 -19.53
N ASP A 111 -23.05 -8.20 -20.14
CA ASP A 111 -24.29 -8.71 -19.53
C ASP A 111 -24.02 -9.72 -18.41
N GLY A 112 -22.91 -10.45 -18.48
CA GLY A 112 -22.45 -11.38 -17.43
C GLY A 112 -21.84 -10.71 -16.19
N LEU A 113 -21.67 -9.39 -16.17
CA LEU A 113 -20.98 -8.68 -15.09
C LEU A 113 -21.91 -8.26 -13.96
N SER A 114 -23.20 -8.04 -14.25
CA SER A 114 -24.16 -7.50 -13.28
C SER A 114 -24.42 -8.46 -12.10
N CYS A 115 -24.68 -9.74 -12.38
CA CYS A 115 -25.09 -10.69 -11.35
C CYS A 115 -23.94 -11.08 -10.39
N THR A 116 -22.73 -11.32 -10.91
CA THR A 116 -21.57 -11.69 -10.09
C THR A 116 -21.09 -10.54 -9.21
N LEU A 117 -21.21 -9.30 -9.70
CA LEU A 117 -20.80 -8.09 -8.98
C LEU A 117 -21.79 -7.75 -7.85
N LEU A 118 -23.09 -7.93 -8.07
CA LEU A 118 -24.14 -7.70 -7.08
C LEU A 118 -24.10 -8.73 -5.93
N GLU A 119 -23.82 -10.00 -6.22
CA GLU A 119 -23.63 -11.02 -5.18
C GLU A 119 -22.38 -10.78 -4.32
N GLY A 120 -21.31 -10.24 -4.93
CA GLY A 120 -20.06 -9.90 -4.22
C GLY A 120 -20.16 -8.67 -3.31
N ILE A 121 -21.04 -7.70 -3.65
CA ILE A 121 -21.25 -6.48 -2.87
C ILE A 121 -22.14 -6.73 -1.64
N SER A 122 -23.19 -7.57 -1.78
CA SER A 122 -24.19 -7.80 -0.72
C SER A 122 -23.65 -8.48 0.56
N ARG A 123 -22.47 -9.09 0.51
CA ARG A 123 -21.85 -9.79 1.65
C ARG A 123 -20.94 -8.92 2.53
N THR A 124 -20.83 -7.62 2.24
CA THR A 124 -19.87 -6.76 2.94
C THR A 124 -20.47 -6.10 4.18
N ARG A 125 -19.87 -6.33 5.36
CA ARG A 125 -20.14 -5.53 6.56
C ARG A 125 -19.35 -4.22 6.45
N PRO A 126 -19.91 -3.07 6.90
CA PRO A 126 -19.14 -1.83 7.00
C PRO A 126 -17.94 -2.06 7.92
N CYS A 127 -16.73 -1.93 7.38
CA CYS A 127 -15.48 -2.11 8.13
C CYS A 127 -14.95 -0.74 8.57
N ARG A 128 -14.65 -0.63 9.86
CA ARG A 128 -13.97 0.56 10.42
C ARG A 128 -12.54 0.63 9.82
N PRO A 129 -12.02 1.83 9.48
CA PRO A 129 -10.65 2.03 8.99
C PRO A 129 -9.61 1.19 9.72
N PRO A 130 -8.63 0.60 9.01
CA PRO A 130 -7.38 0.26 9.66
C PRO A 130 -6.73 1.56 10.11
N ARG A 131 -6.29 1.63 11.37
CA ARG A 131 -5.31 2.66 11.76
C ARG A 131 -3.98 2.19 11.17
N ILE A 132 -3.72 2.54 9.91
CA ILE A 132 -2.37 2.43 9.37
C ILE A 132 -1.55 3.47 10.13
N ILE A 133 -0.89 3.03 11.19
CA ILE A 133 0.12 3.83 11.86
C ILE A 133 1.34 3.78 10.96
N ALA A 134 1.31 4.57 9.90
CA ALA A 134 2.55 5.04 9.32
C ALA A 134 3.07 6.07 10.33
N GLN A 135 4.02 5.68 11.19
CA GLN A 135 4.84 6.65 11.92
C GLN A 135 5.72 7.37 10.89
N ILE A 136 5.08 8.21 10.06
CA ILE A 136 5.77 9.23 9.30
C ILE A 136 5.88 10.38 10.28
N ILE A 137 7.09 10.69 10.72
CA ILE A 137 7.38 11.98 11.35
C ILE A 137 7.19 13.02 10.24
N SER A 138 5.94 13.39 9.93
CA SER A 138 5.65 14.50 9.04
C SER A 138 5.77 15.78 9.86
N LYS A 139 6.91 16.44 9.72
CA LYS A 139 6.95 17.89 9.96
C LYS A 139 6.20 18.56 8.78
N PRO A 140 5.40 19.62 9.04
CA PRO A 140 4.69 20.33 7.99
C PRO A 140 5.66 20.84 6.92
N THR A 141 5.26 20.71 5.65
CA THR A 141 6.04 20.98 4.43
C THR A 141 6.44 22.45 4.25
N ASP A 142 5.98 23.35 5.11
CA ASP A 142 6.24 24.80 5.00
C ASP A 142 7.63 25.21 5.51
N SER A 143 8.43 24.27 6.04
CA SER A 143 9.76 24.55 6.60
C SER A 143 10.93 24.31 5.62
N TRP A 144 10.67 24.09 4.33
CA TRP A 144 11.71 23.84 3.32
C TRP A 144 12.09 25.05 2.47
N ALA A 145 11.70 26.26 2.87
CA ALA A 145 12.28 27.49 2.33
C ALA A 145 13.55 27.85 3.13
N LEU A 146 14.69 27.41 2.61
CA LEU A 146 15.99 28.07 2.80
C LEU A 146 16.43 28.66 1.47
#